data_AF-A0A2G5J3V4-F1
#
_entry.id   AF-A0A2G5J3V4-F1
#
_cell.length_a   1.000
_cell.length_b   1.000
_cell.length_c   1.000
_cell.angle_alpha   90.00
_cell.angle_beta   90.00
_cell.angle_gamma   90.00
#
_symmetry.space_group_name_H-M   'P 1'
#
loop_
_entity.id
_entity.type
_entity.pdbx_description
1 polymer ?
#
loop_
_entity_poly.entity_id
_entity_poly.type
_entity_poly.pdbx_seq_one_letter_code
_entity_poly.pdbx_strand_id
1 'polypeptide(L)'
;MKRERATELLQEMLDRLDEAERPLDLVDEVHVFGSYARGALEPGDLDVAVVHRTDTEFTEDVVSAMMSGRDPMAGMKRALKGNRRGVQFQFNQNDNLPEGSELRLLWKRGDTRAVAAGRLQAMKVNPAAGRAPRDAMINQFDGLDRWIPLPVRVRLVELLDAGGIEIRRIELADAAPTSSVAVAALARRWKADSPLRRSAAAAVHYAEESGMASKAVWVQGQPLGPRRDQYGAGALWINLGWYDFDQLVYRLRQGAQCLEVIRPTRTQPLHALHLTVHDAAALPQL
;
A
#
# COMPACT_ATOMS: atom_id res chain seq x y z
N MET A 1 16.06 -2.01 9.64
CA MET A 1 17.29 -1.91 8.81
C MET A 1 18.19 -0.86 9.44
N LYS A 2 19.51 -1.08 9.45
CA LYS A 2 20.50 -0.09 9.92
C LYS A 2 20.77 0.98 8.85
N ARG A 3 21.20 2.18 9.25
CA ARG A 3 21.46 3.30 8.34
C ARG A 3 22.48 2.97 7.27
N GLU A 4 23.56 2.26 7.61
CA GLU A 4 24.62 1.90 6.66
C GLU A 4 24.03 1.10 5.49
N ARG A 5 23.16 0.14 5.82
CA ARG A 5 22.46 -0.66 4.82
C ARG A 5 21.49 0.17 3.97
N ALA A 6 20.81 1.15 4.57
CA ALA A 6 19.95 2.06 3.83
C ALA A 6 20.76 2.95 2.85
N THR A 7 21.93 3.43 3.29
CA THR A 7 22.87 4.19 2.44
C THR A 7 23.38 3.36 1.27
N GLU A 8 23.73 2.09 1.50
CA GLU A 8 24.11 1.16 0.41
C GLU A 8 22.98 1.00 -0.61
N LEU A 9 21.72 0.84 -0.15
CA LEU A 9 20.58 0.74 -1.06
C LEU A 9 20.37 2.00 -1.90
N LEU A 10 20.61 3.18 -1.33
CA LEU A 10 20.56 4.44 -2.07
C LEU A 10 21.70 4.56 -3.07
N GLN A 11 22.92 4.14 -2.72
CA GLN A 11 24.04 4.11 -3.67
C GLN A 11 23.75 3.18 -4.85
N GLU A 12 23.28 1.95 -4.57
CA GLU A 12 22.89 1.01 -5.62
C GLU A 12 21.74 1.57 -6.50
N MET A 13 20.79 2.31 -5.92
CA MET A 13 19.72 2.97 -6.67
C MET A 13 20.26 4.07 -7.59
N LEU A 14 21.21 4.87 -7.09
CA LEU A 14 21.87 5.90 -7.88
C LEU A 14 22.66 5.32 -9.06
N ASP A 15 23.30 4.16 -8.87
CA ASP A 15 24.03 3.48 -9.96
C ASP A 15 23.06 3.09 -11.09
N ARG A 16 21.88 2.55 -10.75
CA ARG A 16 20.85 2.17 -11.75
C ARG A 16 20.22 3.38 -12.45
N LEU A 17 20.04 4.49 -11.73
CA LEU A 17 19.54 5.74 -12.31
C LEU A 17 20.55 6.36 -13.29
N ASP A 18 21.85 6.15 -13.08
CA ASP A 18 22.92 6.60 -13.97
C ASP A 18 22.95 5.79 -15.28
N GLU A 19 22.62 4.49 -15.22
CA GLU A 19 22.43 3.65 -16.40
C GLU A 19 21.21 4.08 -17.25
N ALA A 20 20.19 4.67 -16.61
CA ALA A 20 18.97 5.18 -17.24
C ALA A 20 18.25 4.17 -18.14
N GLU A 21 18.33 2.87 -17.82
CA GLU A 21 17.59 1.83 -18.54
C GLU A 21 16.09 1.93 -18.28
N ARG A 22 15.27 1.52 -19.25
CA ARG A 22 13.82 1.49 -19.10
C ARG A 22 13.39 0.61 -17.92
N PRO A 23 12.46 1.04 -17.04
CA PRO A 23 11.66 2.27 -17.07
C PRO A 23 12.26 3.47 -16.31
N LEU A 24 13.52 3.41 -15.89
CA LEU A 24 14.16 4.51 -15.14
C LEU A 24 14.42 5.74 -15.99
N ASP A 25 14.47 5.59 -17.31
CA ASP A 25 14.46 6.69 -18.27
C ASP A 25 13.21 7.58 -18.13
N LEU A 26 12.13 7.13 -17.50
CA LEU A 26 10.95 7.93 -17.21
C LEU A 26 11.00 8.67 -15.87
N VAL A 27 11.99 8.40 -15.01
CA VAL A 27 12.12 9.05 -13.70
C VAL A 27 12.68 10.47 -13.87
N ASP A 28 11.96 11.46 -13.34
CA ASP A 28 12.38 12.85 -13.35
C ASP A 28 13.07 13.24 -12.05
N GLU A 29 12.57 12.76 -10.90
CA GLU A 29 13.15 13.04 -9.59
C GLU A 29 13.02 11.87 -8.63
N VAL A 30 14.01 11.74 -7.73
CA VAL A 30 13.98 10.83 -6.60
C VAL A 30 14.30 11.62 -5.33
N HIS A 31 13.42 11.47 -4.36
CA HIS A 31 13.52 12.09 -3.04
C HIS A 31 13.55 11.03 -1.96
N VAL A 32 14.26 11.32 -0.88
CA VAL A 32 14.28 10.48 0.32
C VAL A 32 13.57 11.25 1.43
N PHE A 33 12.72 10.56 2.17
CA PHE A 33 12.02 11.13 3.31
C PHE A 33 12.05 10.17 4.51
N GLY A 34 11.26 10.46 5.53
CA GLY A 34 11.12 9.59 6.69
C GLY A 34 12.34 9.61 7.62
N SER A 35 12.51 8.51 8.36
CA SER A 35 13.52 8.39 9.43
C SER A 35 14.95 8.50 8.90
N TYR A 36 15.24 7.96 7.72
CA TYR A 36 16.56 8.05 7.11
C TYR A 36 16.93 9.49 6.78
N ALA A 37 16.02 10.25 6.13
CA ALA A 37 16.25 11.64 5.76
C ALA A 37 16.50 12.54 6.99
N ARG A 38 15.83 12.26 8.11
CA ARG A 38 16.04 12.94 9.40
C ARG A 38 17.36 12.59 10.09
N GLY A 39 18.05 11.53 9.66
CA GLY A 39 19.36 11.14 10.17
C GLY A 39 19.36 9.93 11.12
N ALA A 40 18.26 9.18 11.23
CA ALA A 40 18.15 8.05 12.16
C ALA A 40 19.23 6.98 11.92
N LEU A 41 19.76 6.40 13.00
CA LEU A 41 20.70 5.26 12.97
C LEU A 41 20.01 3.95 12.58
N GLU A 42 18.75 3.79 12.98
CA GLU A 42 17.94 2.60 12.71
C GLU A 42 16.61 3.00 12.05
N PRO A 43 16.63 3.37 10.76
CA PRO A 43 15.44 3.92 10.10
C PRO A 43 14.29 2.91 9.96
N GLY A 44 14.56 1.61 10.08
CA GLY A 44 13.56 0.55 9.90
C GLY A 44 13.49 0.10 8.44
N ASP A 45 12.94 0.96 7.59
CA ASP A 45 12.88 0.92 6.14
C ASP A 45 13.35 2.25 5.53
N LEU A 46 13.54 2.26 4.22
CA LEU A 46 13.93 3.43 3.45
C LEU A 46 12.72 3.95 2.66
N ASP A 47 12.25 5.14 3.01
CA ASP A 47 11.12 5.80 2.37
C ASP A 47 11.60 6.67 1.20
N VAL A 48 11.13 6.37 -0.01
CA VAL A 48 11.55 7.02 -1.26
C VAL A 48 10.33 7.50 -2.03
N ALA A 49 10.34 8.78 -2.40
CA ALA A 49 9.34 9.35 -3.30
C ALA A 49 9.95 9.53 -4.69
N VAL A 50 9.20 9.14 -5.72
CA VAL A 50 9.65 9.13 -7.11
C VAL A 50 8.69 9.94 -7.94
N VAL A 51 9.21 10.97 -8.61
CA VAL A 51 8.50 11.73 -9.63
C VAL A 51 8.90 11.17 -10.98
N HIS A 52 7.91 10.80 -11.78
CA HIS A 52 8.15 10.24 -13.10
C HIS A 52 7.07 10.70 -14.08
N ARG A 53 7.50 10.83 -15.34
CA ARG A 53 6.62 10.99 -16.49
C ARG A 53 6.02 9.65 -16.91
N THR A 54 5.02 9.73 -17.77
CA THR A 54 4.43 8.57 -18.43
C THR A 54 4.55 8.71 -19.94
N ASP A 55 4.66 7.59 -20.62
CA ASP A 55 4.48 7.48 -22.06
C ASP A 55 3.42 6.41 -22.36
N THR A 56 3.15 6.18 -23.64
CA THR A 56 2.09 5.24 -24.07
C THR A 56 2.37 3.82 -23.60
N GLU A 57 3.58 3.32 -23.83
CA GLU A 57 3.96 1.94 -23.48
C GLU A 57 3.96 1.72 -21.95
N PHE A 58 4.47 2.67 -21.16
CA PHE A 58 4.36 2.60 -19.70
C PHE A 58 2.90 2.63 -19.23
N THR A 59 2.07 3.46 -19.86
CA THR A 59 0.63 3.53 -19.52
C THR A 59 -0.08 2.22 -19.83
N GLU A 60 0.23 1.58 -20.96
CA GLU A 60 -0.32 0.26 -21.32
C GLU A 60 0.08 -0.81 -20.31
N ASP A 61 1.35 -0.83 -19.88
CA ASP A 61 1.84 -1.74 -18.84
C ASP A 61 1.12 -1.54 -17.50
N VAL A 62 0.95 -0.28 -17.09
CA VAL A 62 0.22 0.09 -15.86
C VAL A 62 -1.22 -0.38 -15.93
N VAL A 63 -1.93 -0.07 -17.02
CA VAL A 63 -3.33 -0.48 -17.22
C VAL A 63 -3.46 -2.00 -17.23
N SER A 64 -2.58 -2.70 -17.96
CA SER A 64 -2.54 -4.17 -18.03
C SER A 64 -2.31 -4.81 -16.65
N ALA A 65 -1.40 -4.24 -15.85
CA ALA A 65 -1.14 -4.69 -14.48
C ALA A 65 -2.37 -4.49 -13.60
N MET A 66 -3.02 -3.32 -13.65
CA MET A 66 -4.25 -3.03 -12.91
C MET A 66 -5.38 -4.00 -13.28
N MET A 67 -5.63 -4.22 -14.58
CA MET A 67 -6.67 -5.16 -15.05
C MET A 67 -6.41 -6.60 -14.59
N SER A 68 -5.15 -6.95 -14.35
CA SER A 68 -4.73 -8.27 -13.88
C SER A 68 -4.58 -8.35 -12.35
N GLY A 69 -4.89 -7.28 -11.60
CA GLY A 69 -4.69 -7.21 -10.14
C GLY A 69 -3.22 -7.33 -9.71
N ARG A 70 -2.27 -6.91 -10.56
CA ARG A 70 -0.82 -6.91 -10.28
C ARG A 70 -0.37 -5.49 -9.96
N ASP A 71 0.57 -5.31 -9.02
CA ASP A 71 1.15 -3.99 -8.69
C ASP A 71 1.60 -3.22 -9.95
N PRO A 72 0.97 -2.07 -10.27
CA PRO A 72 1.22 -1.39 -11.55
C PRO A 72 2.63 -0.80 -11.59
N MET A 73 3.21 -0.53 -10.43
CA MET A 73 4.56 0.03 -10.29
C MET A 73 5.62 -1.06 -10.08
N ALA A 74 5.27 -2.35 -10.16
CA ALA A 74 6.20 -3.45 -9.86
C ALA A 74 7.47 -3.42 -10.73
N GLY A 75 7.33 -3.06 -12.01
CA GLY A 75 8.46 -2.93 -12.95
C GLY A 75 9.44 -1.85 -12.50
N MET A 76 8.94 -0.63 -12.30
CA MET A 76 9.77 0.51 -11.86
C MET A 76 10.33 0.32 -10.45
N LYS A 77 9.56 -0.22 -9.50
CA LYS A 77 10.07 -0.60 -8.17
C LYS A 77 11.23 -1.57 -8.28
N ARG A 78 11.13 -2.58 -9.15
CA ARG A 78 12.20 -3.57 -9.38
C ARG A 78 13.42 -2.94 -10.06
N ALA A 79 13.23 -2.04 -11.02
CA ALA A 79 14.33 -1.34 -11.65
C ALA A 79 15.09 -0.46 -10.63
N LEU A 80 14.39 0.25 -9.73
CA LEU A 80 15.04 1.09 -8.72
C LEU A 80 15.80 0.32 -7.64
N LYS A 81 15.20 -0.77 -7.10
CA LYS A 81 15.79 -1.49 -5.94
C LYS A 81 16.37 -2.86 -6.28
N GLY A 82 16.31 -3.30 -7.53
CA GLY A 82 16.58 -4.68 -7.92
C GLY A 82 15.74 -5.68 -7.10
N ASN A 83 16.42 -6.72 -6.59
CA ASN A 83 15.81 -7.74 -5.73
C ASN A 83 15.84 -7.38 -4.23
N ARG A 84 16.25 -6.15 -3.88
CA ARG A 84 16.40 -5.74 -2.47
C ARG A 84 15.04 -5.52 -1.81
N ARG A 85 15.00 -5.71 -0.48
CA ARG A 85 13.86 -5.43 0.41
C ARG A 85 14.21 -4.27 1.33
N GLY A 86 13.21 -3.69 1.98
CA GLY A 86 13.39 -2.60 2.93
C GLY A 86 13.36 -1.20 2.31
N VAL A 87 12.81 -1.08 1.09
CA VAL A 87 12.52 0.22 0.45
C VAL A 87 11.01 0.31 0.26
N GLN A 88 10.41 1.39 0.75
CA GLN A 88 9.03 1.78 0.47
C GLN A 88 9.04 2.89 -0.57
N PHE A 89 8.16 2.80 -1.56
CA PHE A 89 8.07 3.79 -2.64
C PHE A 89 6.71 4.46 -2.65
N GLN A 90 6.73 5.77 -2.88
CA GLN A 90 5.57 6.56 -3.31
C GLN A 90 5.86 7.15 -4.69
N PHE A 91 4.91 7.07 -5.62
CA PHE A 91 5.07 7.52 -7.00
C PHE A 91 4.12 8.67 -7.28
N ASN A 92 4.64 9.80 -7.77
CA ASN A 92 3.86 11.00 -8.12
C ASN A 92 2.88 11.48 -7.02
N GLN A 93 3.29 11.33 -5.75
CA GLN A 93 2.48 11.67 -4.57
C GLN A 93 3.18 12.68 -3.65
N ASN A 94 4.10 13.50 -4.17
CA ASN A 94 4.87 14.44 -3.35
C ASN A 94 3.97 15.43 -2.57
N ASP A 95 2.84 15.83 -3.16
CA ASP A 95 1.88 16.74 -2.52
C ASP A 95 0.97 16.03 -1.50
N ASN A 96 0.96 14.70 -1.47
CA ASN A 96 0.14 13.87 -0.59
C ASN A 96 0.95 13.19 0.51
N LEU A 97 2.17 13.68 0.77
CA LEU A 97 2.97 13.19 1.89
C LEU A 97 2.36 13.64 3.22
N PRO A 98 2.53 12.85 4.29
CA PRO A 98 2.08 13.25 5.63
C PRO A 98 2.64 14.62 6.01
N GLU A 99 1.81 15.45 6.63
CA GLU A 99 2.18 16.79 7.06
C GLU A 99 3.47 16.75 7.92
N GLY A 100 4.42 17.64 7.63
CA GLY A 100 5.75 17.64 8.27
C GLY A 100 6.77 16.67 7.65
N SER A 101 6.44 15.97 6.56
CA SER A 101 7.42 15.18 5.80
C SER A 101 8.42 16.08 5.08
N GLU A 102 9.66 16.11 5.54
CA GLU A 102 10.75 16.81 4.86
C GLU A 102 11.27 15.95 3.70
N LEU A 103 10.87 16.28 2.47
CA LEU A 103 11.44 15.68 1.26
C LEU A 103 12.84 16.20 1.03
N ARG A 104 13.80 15.28 0.87
CA ARG A 104 15.17 15.62 0.48
C ARG A 104 15.48 15.08 -0.91
N LEU A 105 15.69 16.00 -1.85
CA LEU A 105 16.10 15.66 -3.20
C LEU A 105 17.41 14.86 -3.17
N LEU A 106 17.35 13.64 -3.72
CA LEU A 106 18.51 12.77 -3.87
C LEU A 106 19.07 12.87 -5.29
N TRP A 107 18.20 12.73 -6.30
CA TRP A 107 18.57 12.70 -7.70
C TRP A 107 17.49 13.36 -8.53
N LYS A 108 17.87 14.05 -9.61
CA LYS A 108 16.98 14.51 -10.66
C LYS A 108 17.59 14.21 -12.02
N ARG A 109 16.74 14.11 -13.04
CA ARG A 109 17.15 13.87 -14.42
C ARG A 109 18.22 14.87 -14.85
N GLY A 110 19.28 14.34 -15.46
CA GLY A 110 20.44 15.11 -15.90
C GLY A 110 21.49 15.36 -14.80
N ASP A 111 21.24 14.93 -13.56
CA ASP A 111 22.32 14.86 -12.57
C ASP A 111 23.36 13.81 -12.97
N THR A 112 24.62 14.08 -12.63
CA THR A 112 25.64 13.04 -12.63
C THR A 112 25.57 12.23 -11.34
N ARG A 113 26.05 10.98 -11.39
CA ARG A 113 26.22 10.14 -10.19
C ARG A 113 26.95 10.84 -9.03
N ALA A 114 27.93 11.68 -9.33
CA ALA A 114 28.72 12.42 -8.34
C ALA A 114 27.88 13.49 -7.63
N VAL A 115 27.02 14.22 -8.36
CA VAL A 115 26.13 15.24 -7.77
C VAL A 115 25.14 14.59 -6.81
N ALA A 116 24.51 13.49 -7.24
CA ALA A 116 23.56 12.76 -6.39
C ALA A 116 24.25 12.10 -5.18
N ALA A 117 25.49 11.60 -5.35
CA ALA A 117 26.31 11.11 -4.23
C ALA A 117 26.59 12.22 -3.20
N GLY A 118 26.89 13.43 -3.66
CA GLY A 118 27.10 14.59 -2.80
C GLY A 118 25.85 14.92 -1.96
N ARG A 119 24.66 14.87 -2.56
CA ARG A 119 23.40 15.06 -1.83
C ARG A 119 23.15 13.95 -0.81
N LEU A 120 23.44 12.70 -1.16
CA LEU A 120 23.35 11.58 -0.22
C LEU A 120 24.28 11.77 0.99
N GLN A 121 25.54 12.18 0.75
CA GLN A 121 26.51 12.43 1.82
C GLN A 121 26.11 13.63 2.71
N ALA A 122 25.43 14.62 2.15
CA ALA A 122 24.91 15.75 2.90
C ALA A 122 23.79 15.35 3.89
N MET A 123 23.15 14.19 3.72
CA MET A 123 22.18 13.63 4.68
C MET A 123 22.91 13.08 5.92
N LYS A 124 23.25 13.97 6.84
CA LYS A 124 24.03 13.65 8.05
C LYS A 124 23.24 12.76 9.03
N VAL A 125 24.00 11.94 9.75
CA VAL A 125 23.50 11.20 10.91
C VAL A 125 23.05 12.20 11.98
N ASN A 126 21.88 11.95 12.55
CA ASN A 126 21.38 12.63 13.72
C ASN A 126 20.96 11.55 14.74
N PRO A 127 21.77 11.27 15.77
CA PRO A 127 21.44 10.26 16.77
C PRO A 127 20.15 10.55 17.54
N ALA A 128 19.73 11.81 17.61
CA ALA A 128 18.46 12.22 18.21
C ALA A 128 17.27 12.07 17.24
N ALA A 129 17.51 11.79 15.96
CA ALA A 129 16.45 11.45 15.02
C ALA A 129 15.96 10.02 15.33
N GLY A 130 15.01 9.96 16.26
CA GLY A 130 14.21 8.76 16.47
C GLY A 130 13.24 8.53 15.30
N ARG A 131 12.45 7.46 15.44
CA ARG A 131 11.23 7.33 14.65
C ARG A 131 10.41 8.61 14.88
N ALA A 132 9.85 9.18 13.81
CA ALA A 132 8.85 10.23 14.00
C ALA A 132 7.79 9.69 14.96
N PRO A 133 7.20 10.55 15.81
CA PRO A 133 5.98 10.18 16.51
C PRO A 133 5.07 9.44 15.52
N ARG A 134 4.53 8.30 15.95
CA ARG A 134 3.54 7.60 15.15
C ARG A 134 2.28 8.45 15.20
N ASP A 135 2.22 9.46 14.35
CA ASP A 135 1.04 10.28 14.20
C ASP A 135 -0.10 9.38 13.70
N ALA A 136 -1.34 9.69 14.10
CA ALA A 136 -2.55 8.93 13.82
C ALA A 136 -2.49 7.44 14.28
N MET A 137 -2.48 7.24 15.60
CA MET A 137 -2.61 5.92 16.22
C MET A 137 -3.95 5.78 16.95
N ILE A 138 -4.61 4.65 16.72
CA ILE A 138 -5.80 4.19 17.44
C ILE A 138 -5.56 2.74 17.90
N ASN A 139 -6.30 2.29 18.90
CA ASN A 139 -6.15 0.95 19.51
C ASN A 139 -6.24 -0.18 18.47
N GLN A 140 -7.05 0.00 17.42
CA GLN A 140 -7.22 -0.96 16.33
C GLN A 140 -5.92 -1.20 15.54
N PHE A 141 -4.96 -0.26 15.57
CA PHE A 141 -3.67 -0.36 14.88
C PHE A 141 -2.57 -0.99 15.74
N ASP A 142 -2.84 -1.30 17.01
CA ASP A 142 -1.81 -1.78 17.93
C ASP A 142 -1.16 -3.07 17.46
N GLY A 143 0.16 -3.05 17.27
CA GLY A 143 0.89 -4.19 16.73
C GLY A 143 0.49 -4.56 15.30
N LEU A 144 -0.14 -3.65 14.56
CA LEU A 144 -0.40 -3.67 13.10
C LEU A 144 0.17 -2.42 12.39
N ASP A 145 0.55 -1.38 13.14
CA ASP A 145 1.00 -0.09 12.62
C ASP A 145 2.14 -0.20 11.58
N ARG A 146 3.10 -1.12 11.77
CA ARG A 146 4.24 -1.26 10.86
C ARG A 146 3.89 -1.81 9.47
N TRP A 147 2.66 -2.28 9.27
CA TRP A 147 2.16 -2.74 7.97
C TRP A 147 1.02 -1.88 7.44
N ILE A 148 0.62 -0.84 8.18
CA ILE A 148 -0.35 0.16 7.73
C ILE A 148 0.44 1.41 7.36
N PRO A 149 0.48 1.81 6.07
CA PRO A 149 1.19 3.01 5.66
C PRO A 149 0.72 4.24 6.44
N LEU A 150 1.63 5.17 6.75
CA LEU A 150 1.27 6.38 7.51
C LEU A 150 0.15 7.20 6.83
N PRO A 151 0.15 7.44 5.50
CA PRO A 151 -0.96 8.15 4.85
C PRO A 151 -2.31 7.45 5.06
N VAL A 152 -2.32 6.11 5.04
CA VAL A 152 -3.52 5.31 5.33
C VAL A 152 -3.96 5.53 6.78
N ARG A 153 -3.05 5.44 7.75
CA ARG A 153 -3.40 5.66 9.17
C ARG A 153 -3.98 7.04 9.41
N VAL A 154 -3.32 8.08 8.91
CA VAL A 154 -3.80 9.48 9.02
C VAL A 154 -5.20 9.58 8.46
N ARG A 155 -5.41 9.11 7.24
CA ARG A 155 -6.71 9.19 6.58
C ARG A 155 -7.80 8.42 7.31
N LEU A 156 -7.50 7.24 7.85
CA LEU A 156 -8.47 6.46 8.61
C LEU A 156 -8.84 7.11 9.95
N VAL A 157 -7.86 7.73 10.63
CA VAL A 157 -8.11 8.48 11.86
C VAL A 157 -8.94 9.72 11.57
N GLU A 158 -8.65 10.47 10.51
CA GLU A 158 -9.49 11.61 10.09
C GLU A 158 -10.95 11.20 9.85
N LEU A 159 -11.18 10.10 9.12
CA LEU A 159 -12.53 9.62 8.84
C LEU A 159 -13.26 9.14 10.11
N LEU A 160 -12.52 8.54 11.05
CA LEU A 160 -13.04 8.10 12.34
C LEU A 160 -13.39 9.29 13.24
N ASP A 161 -12.48 10.26 13.35
CA ASP A 161 -12.64 11.47 14.17
C ASP A 161 -13.76 12.37 13.64
N ALA A 162 -13.95 12.41 12.31
CA ALA A 162 -15.11 13.06 11.68
C ALA A 162 -16.43 12.32 11.92
N GLY A 163 -16.40 11.10 12.49
CA GLY A 163 -17.58 10.26 12.71
C GLY A 163 -18.13 9.61 11.44
N GLY A 164 -17.39 9.63 10.33
CA GLY A 164 -17.86 9.07 9.06
C GLY A 164 -17.79 7.55 9.00
N ILE A 165 -16.87 6.95 9.74
CA ILE A 165 -16.67 5.49 9.77
C ILE A 165 -16.54 4.95 11.19
N GLU A 166 -16.77 3.65 11.32
CA GLU A 166 -16.34 2.84 12.46
C GLU A 166 -15.24 1.88 11.98
N ILE A 167 -14.23 1.65 12.81
CA ILE A 167 -13.15 0.70 12.53
C ILE A 167 -13.13 -0.39 13.60
N ARG A 168 -13.29 -1.64 13.16
CA ARG A 168 -13.14 -2.84 14.00
C ARG A 168 -11.92 -3.65 13.57
N ARG A 169 -11.09 -4.06 14.54
CA ARG A 169 -10.02 -5.01 14.30
C ARG A 169 -10.56 -6.43 14.41
N ILE A 170 -10.20 -7.27 13.45
CA ILE A 170 -10.64 -8.66 13.34
C ILE A 170 -9.42 -9.55 13.20
N GLU A 171 -9.40 -10.65 13.95
CA GLU A 171 -8.53 -11.78 13.66
C GLU A 171 -9.31 -12.79 12.81
N LEU A 172 -8.80 -13.09 11.62
CA LEU A 172 -9.46 -13.98 10.69
C LEU A 172 -9.03 -15.41 10.96
N ALA A 173 -10.02 -16.30 11.12
CA ALA A 173 -9.78 -17.73 11.17
C ALA A 173 -9.15 -18.21 9.85
N ASP A 174 -8.13 -19.07 9.94
CA ASP A 174 -7.48 -19.67 8.78
C ASP A 174 -8.36 -20.80 8.21
N ALA A 175 -9.49 -20.42 7.64
CA ALA A 175 -10.54 -21.30 7.17
C ALA A 175 -10.90 -21.02 5.71
N ALA A 176 -11.38 -22.07 5.03
CA ALA A 176 -11.87 -21.96 3.68
C ALA A 176 -13.35 -21.53 3.67
N PRO A 177 -13.79 -20.80 2.63
CA PRO A 177 -15.22 -20.56 2.41
C PRO A 177 -15.98 -21.87 2.26
N THR A 178 -17.20 -21.89 2.79
CA THR A 178 -18.18 -22.97 2.62
C THR A 178 -18.79 -22.95 1.21
N SER A 179 -18.88 -21.78 0.58
CA SER A 179 -19.40 -21.65 -0.78
C SER A 179 -18.44 -22.22 -1.83
N SER A 180 -18.89 -23.26 -2.53
CA SER A 180 -18.13 -23.87 -3.64
C SER A 180 -17.85 -22.87 -4.78
N VAL A 181 -18.76 -21.92 -5.02
CA VAL A 181 -18.58 -20.84 -6.00
C VAL A 181 -17.42 -19.94 -5.58
N ALA A 182 -17.36 -19.53 -4.31
CA ALA A 182 -16.26 -18.72 -3.80
C ALA A 182 -14.93 -19.47 -3.86
N VAL A 183 -14.91 -20.75 -3.44
CA VAL A 183 -13.71 -21.59 -3.53
C VAL A 183 -13.18 -21.68 -4.97
N ALA A 184 -14.06 -21.93 -5.94
CA ALA A 184 -13.70 -21.99 -7.34
C ALA A 184 -13.20 -20.64 -7.89
N ALA A 185 -13.85 -19.53 -7.51
CA ALA A 185 -13.45 -18.18 -7.91
C ALA A 185 -12.04 -17.84 -7.40
N LEU A 186 -11.75 -18.13 -6.12
CA LEU A 186 -10.43 -17.90 -5.53
C LEU A 186 -9.35 -18.79 -6.16
N ALA A 187 -9.68 -20.05 -6.46
CA ALA A 187 -8.76 -21.00 -7.09
C ALA A 187 -8.35 -20.60 -8.51
N ARG A 188 -9.22 -19.91 -9.26
CA ARG A 188 -8.91 -19.36 -10.59
C ARG A 188 -7.95 -18.18 -10.54
N ARG A 189 -7.96 -17.42 -9.43
CA ARG A 189 -7.15 -16.19 -9.28
C ARG A 189 -5.76 -16.48 -8.75
N TRP A 190 -5.62 -17.45 -7.86
CA TRP A 190 -4.37 -17.70 -7.15
C TRP A 190 -4.08 -19.19 -6.95
N LYS A 191 -2.78 -19.53 -6.98
CA LYS A 191 -2.26 -20.87 -6.64
C LYS A 191 -2.54 -21.23 -5.18
N ALA A 192 -2.54 -22.53 -4.87
CA ALA A 192 -2.88 -23.06 -3.56
C ALA A 192 -1.97 -22.54 -2.42
N ASP A 193 -0.68 -22.32 -2.71
CA ASP A 193 0.34 -21.84 -1.76
C ASP A 193 0.44 -20.31 -1.68
N SER A 194 -0.45 -19.59 -2.37
CA SER A 194 -0.43 -18.14 -2.41
C SER A 194 -0.91 -17.54 -1.08
N PRO A 195 -0.14 -16.64 -0.44
CA PRO A 195 -0.61 -15.92 0.75
C PRO A 195 -1.85 -15.08 0.46
N LEU A 196 -2.03 -14.59 -0.78
CA LEU A 196 -3.23 -13.87 -1.20
C LEU A 196 -4.46 -14.79 -1.24
N ARG A 197 -4.30 -16.03 -1.71
CA ARG A 197 -5.39 -17.02 -1.71
C ARG A 197 -5.85 -17.33 -0.30
N ARG A 198 -4.91 -17.62 0.60
CA ARG A 198 -5.18 -17.89 2.02
C ARG A 198 -5.92 -16.71 2.67
N SER A 199 -5.41 -15.50 2.45
CA SER A 199 -6.00 -14.27 3.02
C SER A 199 -7.40 -14.01 2.50
N ALA A 200 -7.60 -14.15 1.18
CA ALA A 200 -8.92 -14.02 0.58
C ALA A 200 -9.89 -15.10 1.06
N ALA A 201 -9.44 -16.35 1.19
CA ALA A 201 -10.26 -17.45 1.70
C ALA A 201 -10.75 -17.17 3.12
N ALA A 202 -9.84 -16.79 4.02
CA ALA A 202 -10.17 -16.45 5.41
C ALA A 202 -11.13 -15.25 5.51
N ALA A 203 -10.91 -14.20 4.71
CA ALA A 203 -11.78 -13.03 4.69
C ALA A 203 -13.18 -13.32 4.13
N VAL A 204 -13.28 -14.19 3.12
CA VAL A 204 -14.56 -14.63 2.57
C VAL A 204 -15.29 -15.56 3.54
N HIS A 205 -14.58 -16.45 4.22
CA HIS A 205 -15.16 -17.27 5.28
C HIS A 205 -15.76 -16.40 6.39
N TYR A 206 -15.04 -15.38 6.86
CA TYR A 206 -15.57 -14.40 7.82
C TYR A 206 -16.85 -13.70 7.31
N ALA A 207 -16.90 -13.34 6.02
CA ALA A 207 -18.08 -12.75 5.43
C ALA A 207 -19.30 -13.69 5.45
N GLU A 208 -19.08 -14.99 5.18
CA GLU A 208 -20.10 -16.02 5.26
C GLU A 208 -20.61 -16.22 6.70
N GLU A 209 -19.71 -16.29 7.68
CA GLU A 209 -20.05 -16.38 9.11
C GLU A 209 -20.82 -15.15 9.60
N SER A 210 -20.52 -13.99 9.02
CA SER A 210 -21.24 -12.73 9.28
C SER A 210 -22.59 -12.64 8.55
N GLY A 211 -23.02 -13.71 7.86
CA GLY A 211 -24.31 -13.78 7.16
C GLY A 211 -24.35 -13.02 5.83
N MET A 212 -23.20 -12.58 5.30
CA MET A 212 -23.16 -11.84 4.04
C MET A 212 -23.33 -12.78 2.84
N ALA A 213 -24.30 -12.47 1.99
CA ALA A 213 -24.51 -13.25 0.77
C ALA A 213 -23.30 -13.14 -0.16
N SER A 214 -22.81 -14.26 -0.71
CA SER A 214 -21.61 -14.29 -1.57
C SER A 214 -21.70 -13.33 -2.78
N LYS A 215 -22.92 -13.05 -3.28
CA LYS A 215 -23.18 -12.08 -4.36
C LYS A 215 -22.90 -10.61 -4.00
N ALA A 216 -22.79 -10.31 -2.72
CA ALA A 216 -22.46 -9.00 -2.18
C ALA A 216 -20.96 -8.85 -1.89
N VAL A 217 -20.18 -9.93 -2.03
CA VAL A 217 -18.76 -9.95 -1.69
C VAL A 217 -17.89 -9.75 -2.94
N TRP A 218 -17.00 -8.78 -2.82
CA TRP A 218 -15.98 -8.44 -3.80
C TRP A 218 -14.62 -8.65 -3.17
N VAL A 219 -13.69 -9.23 -3.91
CA VAL A 219 -12.31 -9.41 -3.45
C VAL A 219 -11.40 -8.72 -4.45
N GLN A 220 -10.61 -7.74 -4.03
CA GLN A 220 -9.62 -7.04 -4.88
C GLN A 220 -10.25 -6.60 -6.22
N GLY A 221 -11.31 -5.79 -6.13
CA GLY A 221 -12.00 -5.23 -7.29
C GLY A 221 -12.92 -6.18 -8.09
N GLN A 222 -12.98 -7.48 -7.75
CA GLN A 222 -13.71 -8.48 -8.54
C GLN A 222 -14.80 -9.21 -7.74
N PRO A 223 -15.99 -9.45 -8.31
CA PRO A 223 -17.07 -10.15 -7.62
C PRO A 223 -16.75 -11.66 -7.54
N LEU A 224 -17.18 -12.32 -6.45
CA LEU A 224 -17.04 -13.78 -6.32
C LEU A 224 -18.09 -14.57 -7.14
N GLY A 225 -19.19 -13.93 -7.52
CA GLY A 225 -20.29 -14.51 -8.29
C GLY A 225 -20.29 -14.11 -9.78
N PRO A 226 -21.39 -14.38 -10.52
CA PRO A 226 -21.54 -13.94 -11.90
C PRO A 226 -21.32 -12.43 -12.02
N ARG A 227 -20.78 -12.02 -13.18
CA ARG A 227 -20.35 -10.64 -13.47
C ARG A 227 -21.41 -9.63 -13.00
N ARG A 228 -20.95 -8.70 -12.18
CA ARG A 228 -21.66 -7.47 -11.84
C ARG A 228 -20.75 -6.32 -12.21
N ASP A 229 -21.38 -5.24 -12.65
CA ASP A 229 -20.67 -4.08 -13.19
C ASP A 229 -20.48 -3.02 -12.10
N GLN A 230 -21.19 -3.15 -10.97
CA GLN A 230 -21.24 -2.14 -9.91
C GLN A 230 -21.31 -2.77 -8.51
N TYR A 231 -20.71 -2.06 -7.55
CA TYR A 231 -20.89 -2.31 -6.12
C TYR A 231 -22.30 -1.86 -5.73
N GLY A 232 -23.09 -2.75 -5.15
CA GLY A 232 -24.40 -2.39 -4.59
C GLY A 232 -24.28 -1.91 -3.14
N ALA A 233 -25.30 -1.20 -2.65
CA ALA A 233 -25.42 -0.90 -1.23
C ALA A 233 -25.36 -2.19 -0.39
N GLY A 234 -24.57 -2.18 0.68
CA GLY A 234 -24.33 -3.35 1.53
C GLY A 234 -23.34 -4.37 0.95
N ALA A 235 -22.62 -4.02 -0.13
CA ALA A 235 -21.52 -4.85 -0.62
C ALA A 235 -20.36 -4.88 0.39
N LEU A 236 -19.72 -6.03 0.56
CA LEU A 236 -18.45 -6.16 1.25
C LEU A 236 -17.33 -6.14 0.24
N TRP A 237 -16.44 -5.17 0.39
CA TRP A 237 -15.24 -5.04 -0.43
C TRP A 237 -14.02 -5.48 0.37
N ILE A 238 -13.52 -6.67 0.04
CA ILE A 238 -12.35 -7.29 0.65
C ILE A 238 -11.10 -6.87 -0.12
N ASN A 239 -10.21 -6.17 0.56
CA ASN A 239 -8.90 -5.79 0.04
C ASN A 239 -7.78 -6.52 0.78
N LEU A 240 -6.62 -6.56 0.13
CA LEU A 240 -5.44 -7.29 0.62
C LEU A 240 -4.21 -6.38 0.51
N GLY A 241 -3.73 -5.88 1.63
CA GLY A 241 -2.51 -5.06 1.72
C GLY A 241 -2.64 -3.66 1.13
N TRP A 242 -3.78 -2.99 1.29
CA TRP A 242 -4.04 -1.59 0.97
C TRP A 242 -3.98 -1.23 -0.53
N TYR A 243 -4.10 -2.23 -1.39
CA TYR A 243 -3.85 -2.08 -2.83
C TYR A 243 -4.77 -1.05 -3.51
N ASP A 244 -6.04 -0.97 -3.11
CA ASP A 244 -7.03 -0.07 -3.69
C ASP A 244 -7.44 1.07 -2.73
N PHE A 245 -6.59 1.44 -1.77
CA PHE A 245 -6.96 2.39 -0.72
C PHE A 245 -7.51 3.73 -1.25
N ASP A 246 -7.02 4.21 -2.39
CA ASP A 246 -7.48 5.47 -3.00
C ASP A 246 -8.98 5.44 -3.38
N GLN A 247 -9.57 4.25 -3.57
CA GLN A 247 -10.99 4.09 -3.85
C GLN A 247 -11.85 4.04 -2.58
N LEU A 248 -11.25 4.00 -1.38
CA LEU A 248 -11.97 3.73 -0.13
C LEU A 248 -13.16 4.66 0.09
N VAL A 249 -12.92 5.99 0.09
CA VAL A 249 -13.98 6.97 0.36
C VAL A 249 -15.09 6.86 -0.68
N TYR A 250 -14.74 6.71 -1.95
CA TYR A 250 -15.70 6.52 -3.03
C TYR A 250 -16.60 5.29 -2.78
N ARG A 251 -16.01 4.13 -2.45
CA ARG A 251 -16.76 2.89 -2.22
C ARG A 251 -17.64 2.96 -0.97
N LEU A 252 -17.12 3.55 0.11
CA LEU A 252 -17.90 3.77 1.34
C LEU A 252 -19.12 4.65 1.08
N ARG A 253 -18.99 5.72 0.28
CA ARG A 253 -20.13 6.57 -0.10
C ARG A 253 -21.16 5.87 -0.98
N GLN A 254 -20.77 4.84 -1.74
CA GLN A 254 -21.71 3.96 -2.44
C GLN A 254 -22.45 2.97 -1.52
N GLY A 255 -22.18 3.02 -0.20
CA GLY A 255 -22.79 2.15 0.80
C GLY A 255 -22.10 0.80 0.93
N ALA A 256 -20.87 0.65 0.42
CA ALA A 256 -20.07 -0.54 0.66
C ALA A 256 -19.44 -0.51 2.05
N GLN A 257 -19.10 -1.69 2.56
CA GLN A 257 -18.21 -1.90 3.71
C GLN A 257 -16.85 -2.35 3.19
N CYS A 258 -15.77 -2.02 3.91
CA CYS A 258 -14.43 -2.46 3.53
C CYS A 258 -13.87 -3.43 4.58
N LEU A 259 -13.33 -4.56 4.12
CA LEU A 259 -12.55 -5.48 4.96
C LEU A 259 -11.13 -5.54 4.40
N GLU A 260 -10.21 -4.85 5.06
CA GLU A 260 -8.81 -4.78 4.65
C GLU A 260 -7.99 -5.83 5.39
N VAL A 261 -7.47 -6.84 4.68
CA VAL A 261 -6.49 -7.77 5.26
C VAL A 261 -5.12 -7.11 5.24
N ILE A 262 -4.68 -6.66 6.42
CA ILE A 262 -3.51 -5.79 6.61
C ILE A 262 -2.23 -6.37 6.01
N ARG A 263 -2.03 -7.67 6.18
CA ARG A 263 -0.82 -8.34 5.73
C ARG A 263 -1.15 -9.76 5.28
N PRO A 264 -1.22 -10.00 3.96
CA PRO A 264 -1.27 -11.35 3.45
C PRO A 264 -0.01 -12.14 3.83
N THR A 265 -0.19 -13.25 4.53
CA THR A 265 0.91 -14.14 4.93
C THR A 265 0.54 -15.61 4.68
N ARG A 266 1.55 -16.47 4.57
CA ARG A 266 1.34 -17.91 4.36
C ARG A 266 1.03 -18.67 5.65
N THR A 267 1.57 -18.24 6.78
CA THR A 267 1.60 -19.05 8.02
C THR A 267 1.34 -18.25 9.29
N GLN A 268 1.39 -16.93 9.25
CA GLN A 268 1.15 -16.11 10.44
C GLN A 268 -0.35 -15.83 10.60
N PRO A 269 -0.80 -15.45 11.81
CA PRO A 269 -2.17 -14.98 12.02
C PRO A 269 -2.54 -13.88 11.02
N LEU A 270 -3.79 -13.93 10.57
CA LEU A 270 -4.33 -12.94 9.64
C LEU A 270 -5.15 -11.94 10.44
N HIS A 271 -4.80 -10.67 10.30
CA HIS A 271 -5.56 -9.58 10.88
C HIS A 271 -6.16 -8.73 9.78
N ALA A 272 -7.39 -8.29 10.00
CA ALA A 272 -8.09 -7.38 9.13
C ALA A 272 -8.66 -6.19 9.91
N LEU A 273 -8.88 -5.09 9.18
CA LEU A 273 -9.71 -3.99 9.65
C LEU A 273 -11.02 -4.03 8.89
N HIS A 274 -12.13 -4.04 9.62
CA HIS A 274 -13.47 -3.93 9.07
C HIS A 274 -13.98 -2.51 9.29
N LEU A 275 -14.14 -1.79 8.18
CA LEU A 275 -14.57 -0.41 8.11
C LEU A 275 -16.03 -0.38 7.66
N THR A 276 -16.88 0.21 8.47
CA THR A 276 -18.31 0.41 8.18
C THR A 276 -18.63 1.89 8.22
N VAL A 277 -19.55 2.34 7.36
CA VAL A 277 -20.00 3.75 7.38
C VAL A 277 -20.89 3.96 8.60
N HIS A 278 -20.57 4.97 9.39
CA HIS A 278 -21.41 5.44 10.49
C HIS A 278 -22.31 6.58 10.01
N ASP A 279 -21.71 7.63 9.45
CA ASP A 279 -22.41 8.74 8.80
C ASP A 279 -21.83 9.04 7.42
N ALA A 280 -22.61 8.79 6.37
CA ALA A 280 -22.19 9.04 4.99
C ALA A 280 -22.04 10.55 4.68
N ALA A 281 -22.71 11.43 5.42
CA ALA A 281 -22.61 12.88 5.24
C ALA A 281 -21.28 13.44 5.75
N ALA A 282 -20.67 12.77 6.73
CA ALA A 282 -19.35 13.10 7.27
C ALA A 282 -18.18 12.60 6.40
N LEU A 283 -18.46 11.82 5.34
CA LEU A 283 -17.43 11.40 4.39
C LEU A 283 -17.08 12.55 3.42
N PRO A 284 -15.79 12.80 3.14
CA PRO A 284 -15.37 13.89 2.26
C PRO A 284 -15.98 13.85 0.85
N GLN A 285 -16.17 15.05 0.27
CA GLN A 285 -16.54 15.20 -1.13
C GLN A 285 -15.34 14.95 -2.04
N LEU A 286 -15.56 14.14 -3.09
CA LEU A 286 -14.58 13.83 -4.13
C LEU A 286 -14.68 14.87 -5.24
#